data_AF-A0A024GCF3-F1
#
_entry.id   AF-A0A024GCF3-F1
#
_cell.length_a   1.000
_cell.length_b   1.000
_cell.length_c   1.000
_cell.angle_alpha   90.00
_cell.angle_beta   90.00
_cell.angle_gamma   90.00
#
_symmetry.space_group_name_H-M   'P 1'
#
loop_
_entity.id
_entity.type
_entity.pdbx_description
1 polymer ?
#
loop_
_entity_poly.entity_id
_entity_poly.type
_entity_poly.pdbx_seq_one_letter_code
_entity_poly.pdbx_strand_id
1 'polypeptide(L)'
;MNENEVFSPELLHVYYGKDSKLASHTSNLTFFMLLCFQNGCFHMNCLRNGSRMMAVIPASYCFVNMLNRFPGEEYLRRREFSFTLENGTYIRYKTFQNDQEFRNAMLKQLPSKVDIGAVFSISPADKGKVNPNEFIAEQRELVFDIDLTDYDDTRTCCREASTCSRCWSFMIAAVKVLNYALREDFGFKHILWVYSGRRGVHCWVADDKARVLTNEARTSIVHYLSLVEGNEHSKRKVHLRYPLHPSLHRANEILEPLFYKIVLSENGQDILHHQKEYNKLLNMIPDEDIRNALAEKWRTPLAEAQSPKAKWDDVQNAVQTALVNKGHNNKRTYTAYSEDSERKKNLQQLKGCLQEIVCSYLYPRLDVNVSKQRNHLLKSPFAVHPKTGRICVPIDPETIEEFNPANAPTLALLQEELNGNKTSDSDSKSILNHTSLQYHIEFFERKFLKPLLLASKAKEREGRESSAAFTGDW
;
A
#
# COMPACT_ATOMS: atom_id res chain seq x y z
N MET A 1 -32.09 2.83 23.43
CA MET A 1 -33.47 2.33 23.24
C MET A 1 -33.56 1.80 21.82
N ASN A 2 -33.71 0.47 21.74
CA ASN A 2 -34.03 -0.42 20.61
C ASN A 2 -33.45 -0.16 19.22
N GLU A 3 -32.42 -0.96 18.92
CA GLU A 3 -32.17 -1.59 17.63
C GLU A 3 -33.32 -2.56 17.30
N ASN A 4 -33.95 -2.39 16.13
CA ASN A 4 -34.66 -3.38 15.30
C ASN A 4 -35.74 -2.68 14.45
N GLU A 5 -35.35 -2.07 13.33
CA GLU A 5 -36.27 -1.90 12.20
C GLU A 5 -35.75 -2.75 11.04
N VAL A 6 -36.45 -3.87 10.86
CA VAL A 6 -36.33 -4.78 9.73
C VAL A 6 -36.89 -4.05 8.51
N PHE A 7 -36.03 -3.64 7.58
CA PHE A 7 -36.48 -3.11 6.30
C PHE A 7 -37.11 -4.24 5.46
N SER A 8 -38.43 -4.20 5.28
CA SER A 8 -39.18 -5.10 4.41
C SER A 8 -38.90 -4.80 2.91
N PRO A 9 -38.87 -5.81 2.01
CA PRO A 9 -38.53 -5.65 0.60
C PRO A 9 -39.50 -4.78 -0.24
N GLU A 10 -40.65 -4.40 0.30
CA GLU A 10 -41.74 -3.78 -0.47
C GLU A 10 -41.61 -2.25 -0.62
N LEU A 11 -40.68 -1.61 0.12
CA LEU A 11 -40.39 -0.18 -0.01
C LEU A 11 -39.45 0.16 -1.19
N LEU A 12 -38.92 -0.82 -1.92
CA LEU A 12 -38.08 -0.61 -3.10
C LEU A 12 -38.86 -0.32 -4.40
N HIS A 13 -40.18 -0.53 -4.41
CA HIS A 13 -40.99 -0.46 -5.63
C HIS A 13 -41.53 0.94 -5.98
N VAL A 14 -41.27 1.96 -5.15
CA VAL A 14 -41.75 3.34 -5.40
C VAL A 14 -40.70 4.20 -6.15
N TYR A 15 -39.46 3.74 -6.30
CA TYR A 15 -38.36 4.53 -6.91
C TYR A 15 -38.02 4.18 -8.37
N TYR A 16 -38.80 3.31 -9.03
CA TYR A 16 -38.66 3.03 -10.46
C TYR A 16 -39.88 3.56 -11.20
N GLY A 17 -39.72 4.71 -11.85
CA GLY A 17 -40.70 5.25 -12.79
C GLY A 17 -40.98 4.24 -13.90
N LYS A 18 -42.27 4.06 -14.18
CA LYS A 18 -42.79 3.27 -15.31
C LYS A 18 -42.44 3.96 -16.63
N ASP A 19 -41.23 3.73 -17.14
CA ASP A 19 -40.98 3.81 -18.57
C ASP A 19 -40.19 2.59 -19.04
N SER A 20 -40.97 1.66 -19.58
CA SER A 20 -40.58 0.39 -20.14
C SER A 20 -39.74 0.59 -21.41
N LYS A 21 -38.43 0.38 -21.32
CA LYS A 21 -37.57 -0.25 -22.36
C LYS A 21 -36.10 -0.49 -21.96
N LEU A 22 -35.70 -0.27 -20.71
CA LEU A 22 -34.31 -0.50 -20.25
C LEU A 22 -34.15 -1.59 -19.15
N ALA A 23 -35.19 -2.39 -18.90
CA ALA A 23 -35.22 -3.33 -17.76
C ALA A 23 -34.96 -4.82 -18.12
N SER A 24 -34.34 -5.12 -19.26
CA SER A 24 -34.03 -6.51 -19.67
C SER A 24 -32.53 -6.85 -19.77
N HIS A 25 -31.64 -6.00 -19.23
CA HIS A 25 -30.18 -6.24 -19.28
C HIS A 25 -29.48 -6.25 -17.91
N THR A 26 -30.23 -6.41 -16.82
CA THR A 26 -29.68 -6.53 -15.47
C THR A 26 -29.94 -7.92 -14.88
N SER A 27 -29.46 -8.96 -15.57
CA SER A 27 -29.39 -10.32 -15.05
C SER A 27 -28.57 -11.17 -16.01
N ASN A 28 -27.23 -11.07 -15.93
CA ASN A 28 -26.25 -12.06 -16.39
C ASN A 28 -24.86 -11.56 -16.03
N LEU A 29 -24.42 -11.90 -14.82
CA LEU A 29 -23.09 -11.63 -14.28
C LEU A 29 -22.18 -12.80 -14.66
N THR A 30 -21.65 -12.83 -15.87
CA THR A 30 -20.71 -13.90 -16.27
C THR A 30 -19.28 -13.49 -15.89
N PHE A 31 -18.68 -14.23 -14.97
CA PHE A 31 -17.29 -14.03 -14.55
C PHE A 31 -16.40 -15.00 -15.32
N PHE A 32 -15.18 -14.60 -15.70
CA PHE A 32 -14.24 -15.46 -16.41
C PHE A 32 -12.80 -15.32 -15.91
N MET A 33 -12.11 -16.46 -15.84
CA MET A 33 -10.68 -16.56 -15.61
C MET A 33 -9.91 -16.36 -16.92
N LEU A 34 -8.66 -15.91 -16.83
CA LEU A 34 -7.63 -16.16 -17.85
C LEU A 34 -7.13 -17.61 -17.72
N LEU A 35 -8.06 -18.55 -17.95
CA LEU A 35 -7.81 -19.93 -18.32
C LEU A 35 -8.36 -20.10 -19.72
N CYS A 36 -7.66 -20.83 -20.59
CA CYS A 36 -8.22 -21.23 -21.88
C CYS A 36 -9.51 -22.05 -21.62
N PHE A 37 -10.67 -21.41 -21.78
CA PHE A 37 -11.97 -22.07 -21.76
C PHE A 37 -12.48 -22.14 -23.20
N GLN A 38 -12.34 -23.31 -23.82
CA GLN A 38 -12.98 -23.62 -25.10
C GLN A 38 -13.78 -24.91 -24.95
N ASN A 39 -15.09 -24.85 -25.25
CA ASN A 39 -16.01 -25.98 -25.42
C ASN A 39 -16.29 -26.86 -24.19
N GLY A 40 -16.63 -26.28 -23.03
CA GLY A 40 -17.24 -27.03 -21.92
C GLY A 40 -16.36 -28.12 -21.29
N CYS A 41 -15.08 -28.16 -21.65
CA CYS A 41 -14.03 -29.00 -21.10
C CYS A 41 -12.80 -28.11 -20.89
N PHE A 42 -12.03 -28.34 -19.82
CA PHE A 42 -10.66 -27.86 -19.72
C PHE A 42 -9.82 -28.54 -20.80
N HIS A 43 -9.88 -28.07 -22.05
CA HIS A 43 -9.15 -28.68 -23.16
C HIS A 43 -7.68 -28.26 -23.12
N MET A 44 -6.86 -29.22 -22.71
CA MET A 44 -5.39 -29.30 -22.66
C MET A 44 -4.63 -28.97 -23.97
N ASN A 45 -5.22 -28.30 -24.97
CA ASN A 45 -4.53 -28.10 -26.26
C ASN A 45 -3.54 -26.92 -26.30
N CYS A 46 -3.49 -26.08 -25.26
CA CYS A 46 -2.35 -25.15 -25.08
C CYS A 46 -1.13 -25.81 -24.44
N LEU A 47 -1.20 -27.10 -24.07
CA LEU A 47 -0.24 -27.77 -23.20
C LEU A 47 0.52 -28.94 -23.85
N ARG A 48 0.61 -29.03 -25.17
CA ARG A 48 1.57 -29.95 -25.79
C ARG A 48 3.04 -29.52 -25.62
N ASN A 49 3.31 -28.26 -25.23
CA ASN A 49 4.67 -27.70 -25.15
C ASN A 49 5.06 -27.04 -23.80
N GLY A 50 4.40 -27.36 -22.69
CA GLY A 50 4.91 -26.97 -21.35
C GLY A 50 4.81 -25.48 -20.96
N SER A 51 3.93 -24.69 -21.58
CA SER A 51 3.75 -23.27 -21.25
C SER A 51 2.89 -23.08 -19.99
N ARG A 52 3.51 -22.53 -18.94
CA ARG A 52 2.91 -22.19 -17.65
C ARG A 52 1.95 -20.99 -17.79
N MET A 53 0.80 -21.00 -17.10
CA MET A 53 -0.01 -19.79 -16.88
C MET A 53 0.88 -18.69 -16.28
N MET A 54 0.61 -17.41 -16.55
CA MET A 54 1.43 -16.30 -16.01
C MET A 54 0.61 -15.14 -15.41
N ALA A 55 -0.73 -15.27 -15.36
CA ALA A 55 -1.60 -14.28 -14.73
C ALA A 55 -2.92 -14.91 -14.27
N VAL A 56 -3.24 -14.79 -12.98
CA VAL A 56 -4.63 -14.91 -12.47
C VAL A 56 -5.13 -13.50 -12.18
N ILE A 57 -5.21 -12.68 -13.23
CA ILE A 57 -6.00 -11.46 -13.13
C ILE A 57 -7.44 -11.95 -13.20
N PRO A 58 -8.32 -11.64 -12.22
CA PRO A 58 -9.75 -11.78 -12.44
C PRO A 58 -10.05 -10.96 -13.69
N ALA A 59 -10.20 -11.61 -14.83
CA ALA A 59 -10.48 -10.95 -16.11
C ALA A 59 -11.86 -10.26 -16.08
N SER A 60 -12.57 -10.40 -14.96
CA SER A 60 -13.82 -9.75 -14.67
C SER A 60 -13.75 -8.25 -14.89
N TYR A 61 -14.78 -7.76 -15.55
CA TYR A 61 -15.54 -6.55 -15.24
C TYR A 61 -15.06 -5.78 -14.00
N CYS A 62 -14.79 -6.40 -12.84
CA CYS A 62 -14.33 -5.73 -11.61
C CYS A 62 -12.98 -4.96 -11.70
N PHE A 63 -11.94 -5.54 -12.30
CA PHE A 63 -10.64 -4.85 -12.43
C PHE A 63 -10.68 -3.80 -13.53
N VAL A 64 -11.29 -4.13 -14.67
CA VAL A 64 -11.51 -3.15 -15.74
C VAL A 64 -12.46 -2.06 -15.27
N ASN A 65 -13.46 -2.30 -14.41
CA ASN A 65 -14.34 -1.27 -13.83
C ASN A 65 -13.66 -0.41 -12.76
N MET A 66 -12.72 -0.97 -11.98
CA MET A 66 -11.82 -0.12 -11.19
C MET A 66 -11.13 0.88 -12.12
N LEU A 67 -10.69 0.41 -13.28
CA LEU A 67 -10.04 1.23 -14.29
C LEU A 67 -11.01 2.01 -15.17
N ASN A 68 -12.29 1.65 -15.24
CA ASN A 68 -13.30 2.15 -16.17
C ASN A 68 -14.51 2.62 -15.33
N ARG A 69 -14.34 3.80 -14.74
CA ARG A 69 -15.17 4.31 -13.64
C ARG A 69 -16.52 4.91 -14.11
N PHE A 70 -16.62 5.20 -15.40
CA PHE A 70 -17.76 5.86 -16.05
C PHE A 70 -18.25 4.95 -17.19
N PRO A 71 -19.55 4.94 -17.54
CA PRO A 71 -20.01 4.36 -18.78
C PRO A 71 -19.44 5.18 -19.95
N GLY A 72 -18.33 4.70 -20.52
CA GLY A 72 -17.69 5.31 -21.67
C GLY A 72 -16.38 4.61 -22.03
N GLU A 73 -16.23 4.16 -23.28
CA GLU A 73 -15.05 3.44 -23.78
C GLU A 73 -13.77 4.30 -23.81
N GLU A 74 -13.91 5.62 -23.66
CA GLU A 74 -12.85 6.63 -23.69
C GLU A 74 -11.78 6.44 -22.61
N TYR A 75 -12.17 6.07 -21.39
CA TYR A 75 -11.24 6.09 -20.26
C TYR A 75 -10.20 4.97 -20.36
N LEU A 76 -10.61 3.76 -20.76
CA LEU A 76 -9.70 2.63 -20.97
C LEU A 76 -8.81 2.82 -22.21
N ARG A 77 -9.32 3.46 -23.27
CA ARG A 77 -8.55 3.79 -24.49
C ARG A 77 -7.39 4.75 -24.22
N ARG A 78 -7.55 5.61 -23.22
CA ARG A 78 -6.54 6.59 -22.80
C ARG A 78 -5.67 6.11 -21.64
N ARG A 79 -6.00 4.97 -21.02
CA ARG A 79 -5.22 4.33 -19.96
C ARG A 79 -4.02 3.59 -20.54
N GLU A 80 -2.83 3.91 -20.04
CA GLU A 80 -1.62 3.15 -20.35
C GLU A 80 -1.56 1.86 -19.51
N PHE A 81 -1.16 0.78 -20.18
CA PHE A 81 -0.66 -0.45 -19.58
C PHE A 81 0.73 -0.77 -20.13
N SER A 82 1.53 -1.49 -19.35
CA SER A 82 2.74 -2.15 -19.86
C SER A 82 2.75 -3.64 -19.60
N PHE A 83 3.27 -4.38 -20.58
CA PHE A 83 3.49 -5.81 -20.50
C PHE A 83 5.00 -6.08 -20.50
N THR A 84 5.46 -6.88 -19.55
CA THR A 84 6.75 -7.57 -19.69
C THR A 84 6.49 -8.99 -20.14
N LEU A 85 7.11 -9.44 -21.22
CA LEU A 85 6.98 -10.80 -21.72
C LEU A 85 8.00 -11.73 -21.05
N GLU A 86 7.88 -13.04 -21.26
CA GLU A 86 8.79 -14.04 -20.67
C GLU A 86 10.26 -13.83 -21.09
N ASN A 87 10.48 -13.46 -22.35
CA ASN A 87 11.81 -13.14 -22.88
C ASN A 87 12.40 -11.80 -22.39
N GLY A 88 11.75 -11.14 -21.43
CA GLY A 88 12.17 -9.84 -20.90
C GLY A 88 11.78 -8.62 -21.75
N THR A 89 11.10 -8.82 -22.89
CA THR A 89 10.62 -7.71 -23.73
C THR A 89 9.65 -6.86 -22.94
N TYR A 90 9.94 -5.56 -22.84
CA TYR A 90 9.12 -4.59 -22.13
C TYR A 90 8.36 -3.71 -23.12
N ILE A 91 7.03 -3.76 -23.07
CA ILE A 91 6.12 -3.08 -24.00
C ILE A 91 5.32 -2.05 -23.20
N ARG A 92 5.53 -0.75 -23.49
CA ARG A 92 4.78 0.37 -22.91
C ARG A 92 3.69 0.89 -23.83
N TYR A 93 2.86 1.79 -23.31
CA TYR A 93 1.84 2.51 -24.06
C TYR A 93 0.80 1.59 -24.71
N LYS A 94 0.55 0.41 -24.11
CA LYS A 94 -0.58 -0.42 -24.51
C LYS A 94 -1.86 0.20 -23.98
N THR A 95 -2.92 0.08 -24.75
CA THR A 95 -4.26 0.58 -24.44
C THR A 95 -5.28 -0.42 -24.93
N PHE A 96 -6.51 -0.33 -24.43
CA PHE A 96 -7.57 -1.26 -24.84
C PHE A 96 -8.89 -0.48 -24.95
N GLN A 97 -9.69 -0.80 -25.96
CA GLN A 97 -10.99 -0.17 -26.16
C GLN A 97 -12.02 -0.65 -25.14
N ASN A 98 -11.93 -1.92 -24.77
CA ASN A 98 -12.83 -2.57 -23.83
C ASN A 98 -12.12 -3.73 -23.11
N ASP A 99 -12.83 -4.33 -22.15
CA ASP A 99 -12.40 -5.49 -21.39
C ASP A 99 -12.09 -6.70 -22.28
N GLN A 100 -12.87 -6.91 -23.35
CA GLN A 100 -12.66 -8.01 -24.29
C GLN A 100 -11.33 -7.89 -25.05
N GLU A 101 -10.95 -6.69 -25.49
CA GLU A 101 -9.66 -6.46 -26.15
C GLU A 101 -8.49 -6.66 -25.17
N PHE A 102 -8.62 -6.14 -23.94
CA PHE A 102 -7.64 -6.37 -22.88
C PHE A 102 -7.43 -7.86 -22.62
N ARG A 103 -8.54 -8.61 -22.50
CA ARG A 103 -8.54 -10.06 -22.32
C ARG A 103 -7.85 -10.78 -23.47
N ASN A 104 -8.20 -10.46 -24.72
CA ASN A 104 -7.60 -11.06 -25.90
C ASN A 104 -6.08 -10.80 -25.95
N ALA A 105 -5.64 -9.60 -25.58
CA ALA A 105 -4.23 -9.26 -25.53
C ALA A 105 -3.48 -10.03 -24.43
N MET A 106 -4.07 -10.16 -23.24
CA MET A 106 -3.52 -10.96 -22.14
C MET A 106 -3.36 -12.43 -22.54
N LEU A 107 -4.37 -13.03 -23.18
CA LEU A 107 -4.34 -14.43 -23.63
C LEU A 107 -3.34 -14.66 -24.76
N LYS A 108 -3.22 -13.71 -25.68
CA LYS A 108 -2.32 -13.80 -26.83
C LYS A 108 -0.85 -13.59 -26.44
N GLN A 109 -0.57 -12.66 -25.52
CA GLN A 109 0.80 -12.23 -25.21
C GLN A 109 1.36 -12.88 -23.95
N LEU A 110 0.51 -13.41 -23.06
CA LEU A 110 0.89 -14.08 -21.81
C LEU A 110 2.00 -13.32 -21.04
N PRO A 111 1.77 -12.06 -20.66
CA PRO A 111 2.80 -11.26 -20.02
C PRO A 111 3.19 -11.82 -18.65
N SER A 112 4.50 -11.84 -18.36
CA SER A 112 5.07 -12.19 -17.06
C SER A 112 4.91 -11.09 -16.01
N LYS A 113 4.68 -9.84 -16.44
CA LYS A 113 4.30 -8.71 -15.59
C LYS A 113 3.34 -7.79 -16.31
N VAL A 114 2.39 -7.22 -15.55
CA VAL A 114 1.46 -6.20 -16.02
C VAL A 114 1.54 -5.01 -15.07
N ASP A 115 1.79 -3.83 -15.62
CA ASP A 115 1.78 -2.57 -14.87
C ASP A 115 0.73 -1.62 -15.44
N ILE A 116 0.17 -0.78 -14.56
CA ILE A 116 -0.90 0.18 -14.86
C ILE A 116 -0.32 1.59 -14.80
N GLY A 117 -0.66 2.40 -15.79
CA GLY A 117 -0.17 3.75 -15.99
C GLY A 117 -1.24 4.84 -15.86
N ALA A 118 -0.90 6.02 -16.36
CA ALA A 118 -1.80 7.17 -16.37
C ALA A 118 -2.95 6.97 -17.36
N VAL A 119 -4.00 7.77 -17.20
CA VAL A 119 -4.88 8.17 -18.29
C VAL A 119 -4.33 9.44 -18.91
N PHE A 120 -4.09 9.39 -20.21
CA PHE A 120 -3.51 10.48 -21.00
C PHE A 120 -4.59 11.30 -21.70
N SER A 121 -4.25 12.51 -22.14
CA SER A 121 -5.10 13.37 -22.98
C SER A 121 -5.51 12.71 -24.29
N ILE A 122 -4.58 11.94 -24.89
CA ILE A 122 -4.76 11.20 -26.15
C ILE A 122 -4.43 9.73 -25.88
N SER A 123 -5.00 8.81 -26.67
CA SER A 123 -4.68 7.39 -26.55
C SER A 123 -3.17 7.16 -26.61
N PRO A 124 -2.55 6.45 -25.64
CA PRO A 124 -1.14 6.07 -25.71
C PRO A 124 -0.73 5.33 -26.99
N ALA A 125 -1.67 4.64 -27.66
CA ALA A 125 -1.44 4.01 -28.97
C ALA A 125 -1.11 5.03 -30.07
N ASP A 126 -1.61 6.26 -29.94
CA ASP A 126 -1.44 7.35 -30.91
C ASP A 126 -0.34 8.34 -30.52
N LYS A 127 0.42 8.09 -29.43
CA LYS A 127 1.46 9.00 -28.93
C LYS A 127 2.46 9.46 -30.00
N GLY A 128 2.74 8.60 -31.00
CA GLY A 128 3.70 8.88 -32.07
C GLY A 128 3.12 9.68 -33.24
N LYS A 129 1.81 9.95 -33.22
CA LYS A 129 1.07 10.68 -34.26
C LYS A 129 0.79 12.14 -33.87
N VAL A 130 1.15 12.53 -32.64
CA VAL A 130 0.78 13.83 -32.05
C VAL A 130 2.02 14.55 -31.54
N ASN A 131 1.91 15.86 -31.30
CA ASN A 131 3.00 16.62 -30.72
C ASN A 131 3.26 16.11 -29.28
N PRO A 132 4.52 15.86 -28.87
CA PRO A 132 4.82 15.46 -27.49
C PRO A 132 4.22 16.37 -26.41
N ASN A 133 4.06 17.67 -26.70
CA ASN A 133 3.45 18.63 -25.76
C ASN A 133 1.93 18.44 -25.58
N GLU A 134 1.26 17.73 -26.50
CA GLU A 134 -0.17 17.43 -26.42
C GLU A 134 -0.44 16.10 -25.72
N PHE A 135 0.58 15.23 -25.58
CA PHE A 135 0.48 13.93 -24.92
C PHE A 135 0.78 14.05 -23.41
N ILE A 136 -0.26 14.39 -22.65
CA ILE A 136 -0.15 14.76 -21.23
C ILE A 136 -0.83 13.69 -20.38
N ALA A 137 -0.18 13.26 -19.29
CA ALA A 137 -0.81 12.43 -18.28
C ALA A 137 -1.80 13.27 -17.46
N GLU A 138 -3.11 13.02 -17.58
CA GLU A 138 -4.18 13.81 -16.95
C GLU A 138 -4.60 13.24 -15.61
N GLN A 139 -4.76 11.92 -15.53
CA GLN A 139 -5.26 11.26 -14.33
C GLN A 139 -4.45 10.03 -14.00
N ARG A 140 -4.30 9.77 -12.71
CA ARG A 140 -3.74 8.52 -12.22
C ARG A 140 -4.01 8.39 -10.73
N GLU A 141 -4.37 7.22 -10.27
CA GLU A 141 -4.39 6.88 -8.85
C GLU A 141 -3.12 7.40 -8.13
N LEU A 142 -3.28 7.98 -6.95
CA LEU A 142 -2.13 8.29 -6.10
C LEU A 142 -1.64 6.97 -5.51
N VAL A 143 -0.38 6.63 -5.76
CA VAL A 143 0.18 5.34 -5.39
C VAL A 143 1.36 5.50 -4.46
N PHE A 144 1.54 4.52 -3.56
CA PHE A 144 2.70 4.42 -2.70
C PHE A 144 3.27 3.00 -2.79
N ASP A 145 4.59 2.89 -2.83
CA ASP A 145 5.31 1.61 -2.82
C ASP A 145 6.24 1.58 -1.60
N ILE A 146 6.16 0.49 -0.85
CA ILE A 146 6.96 0.24 0.35
C ILE A 146 7.56 -1.15 0.20
N ASP A 147 8.90 -1.22 0.09
CA ASP A 147 9.66 -2.47 -0.02
C ASP A 147 10.50 -2.68 1.24
N LEU A 148 10.55 -3.93 1.73
CA LEU A 148 11.38 -4.30 2.87
C LEU A 148 12.88 -4.09 2.68
N THR A 149 13.40 -3.94 1.45
CA THR A 149 14.82 -3.56 1.25
C THR A 149 15.15 -2.21 1.83
N ASP A 150 14.17 -1.29 1.85
CA ASP A 150 14.41 0.02 2.42
C ASP A 150 14.62 -0.05 3.93
N TYR A 151 14.37 -1.20 4.56
CA TYR A 151 14.57 -1.48 5.99
C TYR A 151 15.79 -2.36 6.28
N ASP A 152 16.68 -2.62 5.31
CA ASP A 152 17.85 -3.50 5.50
C ASP A 152 18.84 -3.05 6.58
N ASP A 153 18.90 -1.76 6.88
CA ASP A 153 19.68 -1.20 7.98
C ASP A 153 19.04 -1.41 9.36
N THR A 154 17.72 -1.67 9.43
CA THR A 154 16.96 -1.81 10.67
C THR A 154 16.49 -3.22 10.97
N ARG A 155 16.24 -4.05 9.95
CA ARG A 155 15.93 -5.47 10.15
C ARG A 155 17.22 -6.28 10.34
N THR A 156 17.15 -7.44 10.97
CA THR A 156 18.30 -8.35 11.16
C THR A 156 17.98 -9.79 10.76
N CYS A 157 16.69 -10.16 10.78
CA CYS A 157 16.25 -11.53 10.50
C CYS A 157 16.38 -11.95 9.03
N CYS A 158 16.45 -10.98 8.11
CA CYS A 158 16.54 -11.17 6.65
C CYS A 158 17.34 -10.03 6.02
N ARG A 159 17.86 -10.25 4.82
CA ARG A 159 18.56 -9.24 4.00
C ARG A 159 18.02 -9.24 2.58
N GLU A 160 18.14 -8.10 1.91
CA GLU A 160 17.82 -7.91 0.50
C GLU A 160 16.43 -8.45 0.14
N ALA A 161 16.38 -9.56 -0.57
CA ALA A 161 15.18 -10.09 -1.19
C ALA A 161 14.50 -11.20 -0.40
N SER A 162 15.08 -11.57 0.73
CA SER A 162 14.53 -12.53 1.69
C SER A 162 13.54 -11.85 2.64
N THR A 163 12.54 -12.62 3.06
CA THR A 163 11.47 -12.16 3.96
C THR A 163 11.00 -13.28 4.87
N CYS A 164 10.62 -12.92 6.09
CA CYS A 164 9.91 -13.79 7.02
C CYS A 164 8.83 -12.99 7.77
N SER A 165 8.07 -13.66 8.62
CA SER A 165 7.02 -13.03 9.46
C SER A 165 7.59 -11.92 10.36
N ARG A 166 8.84 -12.07 10.86
CA ARG A 166 9.50 -11.06 11.72
C ARG A 166 9.64 -9.73 10.99
N CYS A 167 10.24 -9.69 9.80
CA CYS A 167 10.38 -8.43 9.06
C CYS A 167 9.08 -8.00 8.35
N TRP A 168 8.12 -8.89 8.09
CA TRP A 168 6.82 -8.47 7.55
C TRP A 168 6.10 -7.47 8.46
N SER A 169 6.38 -7.51 9.77
CA SER A 169 5.81 -6.56 10.72
C SER A 169 6.17 -5.08 10.46
N PHE A 170 7.26 -4.78 9.73
CA PHE A 170 7.53 -3.41 9.25
C PHE A 170 6.45 -2.95 8.25
N MET A 171 5.92 -3.86 7.41
CA MET A 171 4.82 -3.54 6.50
C MET A 171 3.51 -3.31 7.26
N ILE A 172 3.27 -4.04 8.35
CA ILE A 172 2.12 -3.81 9.25
C ILE A 172 2.19 -2.38 9.80
N ALA A 173 3.34 -1.97 10.33
CA ALA A 173 3.55 -0.61 10.83
C ALA A 173 3.33 0.45 9.73
N ALA A 174 3.90 0.22 8.54
CA ALA A 174 3.76 1.12 7.40
C ALA A 174 2.30 1.30 6.98
N VAL A 175 1.55 0.19 6.80
CA VAL A 175 0.13 0.22 6.43
C VAL A 175 -0.70 0.96 7.48
N LYS A 176 -0.49 0.68 8.77
CA LYS A 176 -1.25 1.35 9.86
C LYS A 176 -1.05 2.86 9.87
N VAL A 177 0.19 3.33 9.80
CA VAL A 177 0.52 4.77 9.80
C VAL A 177 -0.03 5.45 8.54
N LEU A 178 0.26 4.89 7.36
CA LEU A 178 -0.14 5.51 6.10
C LEU A 178 -1.65 5.46 5.88
N ASN A 179 -2.32 4.34 6.16
CA ASN A 179 -3.76 4.23 6.01
C ASN A 179 -4.50 5.24 6.90
N TYR A 180 -4.04 5.43 8.14
CA TYR A 180 -4.62 6.44 9.02
C TYR A 180 -4.41 7.84 8.46
N ALA A 181 -3.19 8.22 8.09
CA ALA A 181 -2.90 9.56 7.55
C ALA A 181 -3.70 9.85 6.27
N LEU A 182 -3.78 8.89 5.33
CA LEU A 182 -4.54 9.03 4.09
C LEU A 182 -6.05 9.22 4.34
N ARG A 183 -6.61 8.59 5.38
CA ARG A 183 -8.03 8.72 5.73
C ARG A 183 -8.31 10.01 6.50
N GLU A 184 -7.59 10.25 7.59
CA GLU A 184 -7.94 11.32 8.52
C GLU A 184 -7.36 12.68 8.14
N ASP A 185 -6.17 12.73 7.55
CA ASP A 185 -5.55 14.01 7.19
C ASP A 185 -5.97 14.46 5.78
N PHE A 186 -6.07 13.52 4.84
CA PHE A 186 -6.40 13.81 3.44
C PHE A 186 -7.87 13.54 3.07
N GLY A 187 -8.63 12.84 3.93
CA GLY A 187 -10.03 12.52 3.66
C GLY A 187 -10.21 11.61 2.45
N PHE A 188 -9.25 10.74 2.14
CA PHE A 188 -9.39 9.77 1.06
C PHE A 188 -10.20 8.56 1.52
N LYS A 189 -11.15 8.13 0.67
CA LYS A 189 -12.11 7.08 1.01
C LYS A 189 -11.81 5.77 0.31
N HIS A 190 -11.29 5.84 -0.92
CA HIS A 190 -11.11 4.68 -1.80
C HIS A 190 -9.64 4.30 -1.87
N ILE A 191 -9.18 3.59 -0.84
CA ILE A 191 -7.79 3.17 -0.66
C ILE A 191 -7.72 1.63 -0.78
N LEU A 192 -6.85 1.13 -1.66
CA LEU A 192 -6.60 -0.29 -1.84
C LEU A 192 -5.13 -0.60 -1.51
N TRP A 193 -4.93 -1.40 -0.47
CA TRP A 193 -3.62 -1.99 -0.16
C TRP A 193 -3.47 -3.34 -0.85
N VAL A 194 -2.30 -3.59 -1.41
CA VAL A 194 -2.03 -4.77 -2.25
C VAL A 194 -0.68 -5.35 -1.89
N TYR A 195 -0.62 -6.66 -1.66
CA TYR A 195 0.64 -7.38 -1.55
C TYR A 195 1.41 -7.30 -2.87
N SER A 196 2.68 -6.90 -2.84
CA SER A 196 3.54 -6.81 -4.04
C SER A 196 3.85 -8.16 -4.72
N GLY A 197 3.47 -9.29 -4.09
CA GLY A 197 3.80 -10.65 -4.51
C GLY A 197 5.15 -11.16 -3.97
N ARG A 198 5.91 -10.33 -3.25
CA ARG A 198 7.17 -10.74 -2.61
C ARG A 198 7.37 -10.16 -1.22
N ARG A 199 7.78 -8.89 -1.11
CA ARG A 199 8.37 -8.33 0.11
C ARG A 199 7.94 -6.91 0.46
N GLY A 200 6.95 -6.40 -0.24
CA GLY A 200 6.42 -5.07 -0.05
C GLY A 200 4.90 -5.02 -0.20
N VAL A 201 4.37 -3.82 -0.03
CA VAL A 201 2.96 -3.49 -0.23
C VAL A 201 2.83 -2.28 -1.14
N HIS A 202 1.81 -2.27 -1.97
CA HIS A 202 1.43 -1.11 -2.78
C HIS A 202 0.12 -0.53 -2.23
N CYS A 203 0.00 0.78 -2.22
CA CYS A 203 -1.23 1.49 -1.92
C CYS A 203 -1.75 2.17 -3.19
N TRP A 204 -3.04 2.06 -3.47
CA TRP A 204 -3.72 2.74 -4.56
C TRP A 204 -4.87 3.59 -4.01
N VAL A 205 -4.75 4.90 -4.11
CA VAL A 205 -5.80 5.85 -3.75
C VAL A 205 -6.55 6.27 -5.01
N ALA A 206 -7.79 5.80 -5.12
CA ALA A 206 -8.63 5.91 -6.31
C ALA A 206 -9.70 7.01 -6.21
N ASP A 207 -9.72 7.82 -5.15
CA ASP A 207 -10.57 9.01 -5.06
C ASP A 207 -10.39 9.92 -6.28
N ASP A 208 -11.47 10.50 -6.80
CA ASP A 208 -11.39 11.40 -7.96
C ASP A 208 -10.41 12.55 -7.75
N LYS A 209 -10.48 13.18 -6.57
CA LYS A 209 -9.57 14.25 -6.17
C LYS A 209 -8.11 13.79 -6.12
N ALA A 210 -7.84 12.53 -5.75
CA ALA A 210 -6.49 11.98 -5.75
C ALA A 210 -5.98 11.75 -7.18
N ARG A 211 -6.87 11.31 -8.09
CA ARG A 211 -6.49 10.98 -9.46
C ARG A 211 -6.00 12.17 -10.27
N VAL A 212 -6.60 13.33 -10.03
CA VAL A 212 -6.30 14.59 -10.75
C VAL A 212 -5.17 15.40 -10.12
N LEU A 213 -4.59 14.95 -8.99
CA LEU A 213 -3.48 15.66 -8.35
C LEU A 213 -2.33 15.89 -9.33
N THR A 214 -1.84 17.13 -9.37
CA THR A 214 -0.64 17.51 -10.11
C THR A 214 0.60 16.85 -9.50
N ASN A 215 1.72 16.85 -10.22
CA ASN A 215 2.97 16.29 -9.71
C ASN A 215 3.45 17.06 -8.46
N GLU A 216 3.23 18.37 -8.39
CA GLU A 216 3.58 19.23 -7.26
C GLU A 216 2.75 18.88 -6.03
N ALA A 217 1.44 18.67 -6.20
CA ALA A 217 0.55 18.26 -5.12
C ALA A 217 0.93 16.85 -4.61
N ARG A 218 1.23 15.91 -5.51
CA ARG A 218 1.74 14.58 -5.15
C ARG A 218 3.04 14.65 -4.37
N THR A 219 4.01 15.43 -4.85
CA THR A 219 5.28 15.67 -4.14
C THR A 219 5.02 16.22 -2.73
N SER A 220 4.06 17.13 -2.58
CA SER A 220 3.72 17.70 -1.26
C SER A 220 3.13 16.65 -0.31
N ILE A 221 2.26 15.76 -0.80
CA ILE A 221 1.74 14.63 -0.01
C ILE A 221 2.87 13.68 0.39
N VAL A 222 3.78 13.36 -0.54
CA VAL A 222 4.94 12.51 -0.24
C VAL A 222 5.81 13.15 0.83
N HIS A 223 6.13 14.43 0.72
CA HIS A 223 6.92 15.15 1.74
C HIS A 223 6.20 15.20 3.10
N TYR A 224 4.88 15.33 3.12
CA TYR A 224 4.08 15.26 4.35
C TYR A 224 4.18 13.88 5.03
N LEU A 225 4.20 12.81 4.23
CA LEU A 225 4.25 11.43 4.71
C LEU A 225 5.67 10.91 4.93
N SER A 226 6.71 11.57 4.42
CA SER A 226 8.12 11.19 4.58
C SER A 226 8.73 11.77 5.85
N LEU A 227 9.43 10.93 6.62
CA LEU A 227 10.10 11.34 7.86
C LEU A 227 11.55 10.84 7.96
N VAL A 228 11.82 9.64 7.44
CA VAL A 228 13.14 9.01 7.50
C VAL A 228 13.97 9.49 6.32
N GLU A 229 15.02 10.25 6.61
CA GLU A 229 15.94 10.80 5.62
C GLU A 229 17.37 10.31 5.89
N GLY A 230 18.16 10.09 4.82
CA GLY A 230 19.57 9.69 4.92
C GLY A 230 19.86 8.23 4.58
N ASN A 231 21.14 7.93 4.38
CA ASN A 231 21.65 6.62 3.96
C ASN A 231 22.08 5.75 5.16
N GLU A 232 22.58 4.53 4.91
CA GLU A 232 23.04 3.60 5.94
C GLU A 232 24.16 4.15 6.85
N HIS A 233 24.89 5.17 6.41
CA HIS A 233 25.94 5.84 7.20
C HIS A 233 25.42 6.99 8.07
N SER A 234 24.15 7.36 7.92
CA SER A 234 23.54 8.46 8.67
C SER A 234 23.28 8.00 10.11
N LYS A 235 24.00 8.61 11.08
CA LYS A 235 23.87 8.30 12.51
C LYS A 235 22.45 8.53 13.05
N ARG A 236 21.74 9.51 12.50
CA ARG A 236 20.37 9.90 12.85
C ARG A 236 19.60 10.19 11.58
N LYS A 237 18.52 9.45 11.35
CA LYS A 237 17.69 9.55 10.14
C LYS A 237 16.39 10.33 10.34
N VAL A 238 16.03 10.59 11.58
CA VAL A 238 14.79 11.28 11.95
C VAL A 238 15.14 12.49 12.80
N HIS A 239 14.62 13.65 12.40
CA HIS A 239 14.82 14.92 13.09
C HIS A 239 13.45 15.54 13.36
N LEU A 240 12.92 15.32 14.56
CA LEU A 240 11.62 15.85 14.94
C LEU A 240 11.73 17.33 15.32
N ARG A 241 10.77 18.12 14.82
CA ARG A 241 10.60 19.52 15.22
C ARG A 241 9.49 19.63 16.26
N TYR A 242 9.67 20.53 17.21
CA TYR A 242 8.72 20.76 18.30
C TYR A 242 8.16 22.19 18.28
N PRO A 243 6.86 22.41 18.57
CA PRO A 243 5.86 21.41 18.97
C PRO A 243 5.62 20.36 17.87
N LEU A 244 5.38 19.12 18.29
CA LEU A 244 5.29 17.98 17.38
C LEU A 244 4.07 18.13 16.47
N HIS A 245 4.25 17.87 15.18
CA HIS A 245 3.13 17.91 14.23
C HIS A 245 2.08 16.85 14.61
N PRO A 246 0.76 17.14 14.54
CA PRO A 246 -0.28 16.19 14.95
C PRO A 246 -0.19 14.83 14.26
N SER A 247 0.17 14.78 12.97
CA SER A 247 0.36 13.51 12.26
C SER A 247 1.49 12.67 12.84
N LEU A 248 2.56 13.30 13.34
CA LEU A 248 3.70 12.63 13.94
C LEU A 248 3.39 12.17 15.36
N HIS A 249 2.60 12.95 16.11
CA HIS A 249 2.11 12.54 17.44
C HIS A 249 1.31 11.24 17.32
N ARG A 250 0.36 11.21 16.39
CA ARG A 250 -0.46 10.05 16.11
C ARG A 250 0.33 8.87 15.53
N ALA A 251 1.28 9.13 14.63
CA ALA A 251 2.17 8.08 14.15
C ALA A 251 2.93 7.44 15.32
N ASN A 252 3.39 8.23 16.29
CA ASN A 252 4.04 7.71 17.49
C ASN A 252 3.10 6.84 18.34
N GLU A 253 1.84 7.23 18.53
CA GLU A 253 0.85 6.42 19.26
C GLU A 253 0.62 5.04 18.61
N ILE A 254 0.70 4.96 17.28
CA ILE A 254 0.63 3.69 16.54
C ILE A 254 1.94 2.90 16.66
N LEU A 255 3.08 3.58 16.49
CA LEU A 255 4.39 2.94 16.36
C LEU A 255 4.98 2.49 17.70
N GLU A 256 4.70 3.18 18.80
CA GLU A 256 5.29 2.86 20.10
C GLU A 256 4.87 1.46 20.59
N PRO A 257 3.59 1.05 20.62
CA PRO A 257 3.21 -0.32 20.95
C PRO A 257 3.80 -1.35 19.96
N LEU A 258 3.87 -0.99 18.68
CA LEU A 258 4.48 -1.85 17.66
C LEU A 258 5.99 -2.00 17.86
N PHE A 259 6.68 -1.00 18.41
CA PHE A 259 8.10 -1.08 18.74
C PHE A 259 8.36 -2.15 19.79
N TYR A 260 7.51 -2.23 20.82
CA TYR A 260 7.60 -3.31 21.80
C TYR A 260 7.40 -4.69 21.17
N LYS A 261 6.45 -4.83 20.23
CA LYS A 261 6.15 -6.11 19.54
C LYS A 261 7.21 -6.52 18.51
N ILE A 262 7.69 -5.56 17.72
CA ILE A 262 8.52 -5.79 16.52
C ILE A 262 10.01 -5.77 16.87
N VAL A 263 10.44 -4.84 17.73
CA VAL A 263 11.86 -4.60 18.01
C VAL A 263 12.27 -5.19 19.34
N LEU A 264 11.46 -5.00 20.38
CA LEU A 264 11.83 -5.33 21.78
C LEU A 264 11.33 -6.71 22.25
N SER A 265 10.58 -7.44 21.44
CA SER A 265 10.15 -8.79 21.79
C SER A 265 11.33 -9.77 21.67
N GLU A 266 11.24 -10.91 22.36
CA GLU A 266 12.25 -11.98 22.28
C GLU A 266 12.42 -12.53 20.86
N ASN A 267 11.36 -12.47 20.05
CA ASN A 267 11.37 -12.85 18.63
C ASN A 267 11.47 -11.62 17.70
N GLY A 268 11.91 -10.48 18.22
CA GLY A 268 11.89 -9.17 17.56
C GLY A 268 12.90 -9.04 16.43
N GLN A 269 13.71 -7.98 16.43
CA GLN A 269 14.79 -7.79 15.43
C GLN A 269 16.19 -7.88 16.05
N ASP A 270 16.32 -8.40 17.27
CA ASP A 270 17.61 -8.61 17.96
C ASP A 270 18.54 -7.38 18.02
N ILE A 271 17.99 -6.18 17.78
CA ILE A 271 18.73 -4.92 17.70
C ILE A 271 19.43 -4.62 19.03
N LEU A 272 18.85 -5.06 20.15
CA LEU A 272 19.37 -4.83 21.49
C LEU A 272 20.18 -6.00 22.06
N HIS A 273 20.33 -7.10 21.31
CA HIS A 273 21.11 -8.26 21.75
C HIS A 273 22.61 -8.11 21.47
N HIS A 274 22.98 -7.65 20.27
CA HIS A 274 24.37 -7.59 19.84
C HIS A 274 24.97 -6.18 19.98
N GLN A 275 26.22 -6.09 20.46
CA GLN A 275 26.91 -4.82 20.67
C GLN A 275 26.96 -3.93 19.43
N LYS A 276 27.24 -4.53 18.27
CA LYS A 276 27.23 -3.82 17.00
C LYS A 276 25.89 -3.15 16.70
N GLU A 277 24.78 -3.80 17.04
CA GLU A 277 23.43 -3.33 16.71
C GLU A 277 22.91 -2.32 17.74
N TYR A 278 23.09 -2.59 19.04
CA TYR A 278 22.62 -1.65 20.06
C TYR A 278 23.42 -0.35 20.06
N ASN A 279 24.69 -0.37 19.61
CA ASN A 279 25.47 0.84 19.42
C ASN A 279 24.86 1.76 18.35
N LYS A 280 24.18 1.21 17.33
CA LYS A 280 23.45 2.05 16.35
C LYS A 280 22.32 2.81 17.03
N LEU A 281 21.57 2.15 17.92
CA LEU A 281 20.51 2.78 18.70
C LEU A 281 21.07 3.82 19.67
N LEU A 282 22.14 3.48 20.41
CA LEU A 282 22.79 4.43 21.33
C LEU A 282 23.27 5.69 20.60
N ASN A 283 23.79 5.56 19.37
CA ASN A 283 24.22 6.71 18.56
C ASN A 283 23.08 7.68 18.18
N MET A 284 21.82 7.29 18.33
CA MET A 284 20.66 8.18 18.16
C MET A 284 20.36 9.02 19.41
N ILE A 285 20.93 8.66 20.56
CA ILE A 285 20.82 9.43 21.81
C ILE A 285 21.80 10.60 21.75
N PRO A 286 21.35 11.86 21.87
CA PRO A 286 22.23 13.03 21.71
C PRO A 286 23.25 13.16 22.85
N ASP A 287 22.92 12.70 24.05
CA ASP A 287 23.74 12.82 25.26
C ASP A 287 24.83 11.75 25.33
N GLU A 288 26.09 12.16 25.38
CA GLU A 288 27.25 11.26 25.38
C GLU A 288 27.41 10.48 26.68
N ASP A 289 27.13 11.11 27.81
CA ASP A 289 27.24 10.46 29.12
C ASP A 289 26.24 9.31 29.24
N ILE A 290 25.02 9.53 28.75
CA ILE A 290 23.99 8.47 28.66
C ILE A 290 24.49 7.32 27.77
N ARG A 291 25.04 7.62 26.58
CA ARG A 291 25.55 6.59 25.67
C ARG A 291 26.63 5.75 26.32
N ASN A 292 27.62 6.39 26.93
CA ASN A 292 28.77 5.72 27.53
C ASN A 292 28.34 4.88 28.75
N ALA A 293 27.48 5.42 29.62
CA ALA A 293 26.98 4.70 30.78
C ALA A 293 26.17 3.45 30.40
N LEU A 294 25.30 3.56 29.39
CA LEU A 294 24.52 2.41 28.89
C LEU A 294 25.39 1.38 28.16
N ALA A 295 26.36 1.84 27.35
CA ALA A 295 27.29 0.96 26.65
C ALA A 295 28.12 0.12 27.63
N GLU A 296 28.63 0.72 28.71
CA GLU A 296 29.34 -0.01 29.77
C GLU A 296 28.41 -0.94 30.55
N LYS A 297 27.20 -0.48 30.90
CA LYS A 297 26.21 -1.31 31.61
C LYS A 297 25.85 -2.57 30.81
N TRP A 298 25.73 -2.47 29.49
CA TRP A 298 25.36 -3.59 28.62
C TRP A 298 26.56 -4.41 28.14
N ARG A 299 27.77 -4.11 28.62
CA ARG A 299 29.00 -4.86 28.30
C ARG A 299 29.11 -6.12 29.16
N THR A 300 28.08 -6.95 29.14
CA THR A 300 28.02 -8.23 29.86
C THR A 300 27.99 -9.42 28.88
N PRO A 301 28.42 -10.63 29.32
CA PRO A 301 28.27 -11.84 28.52
C PRO A 301 26.80 -12.10 28.16
N LEU A 302 26.52 -12.70 27.00
CA LEU A 302 25.16 -12.92 26.51
C LEU A 302 24.26 -13.69 27.51
N ALA A 303 24.84 -14.60 28.30
CA ALA A 303 24.11 -15.37 29.32
C ALA A 303 23.54 -14.52 30.46
N GLU A 304 24.14 -13.35 30.70
CA GLU A 304 23.74 -12.38 31.74
C GLU A 304 23.11 -11.13 31.11
N ALA A 305 22.89 -11.13 29.78
CA ALA A 305 22.37 -9.98 29.08
C ALA A 305 20.91 -9.73 29.46
N GLN A 306 20.60 -8.48 29.78
CA GLN A 306 19.23 -8.03 29.98
C GLN A 306 18.40 -8.23 28.69
N SER A 307 17.10 -8.43 28.86
CA SER A 307 16.16 -8.50 27.74
C SER A 307 16.15 -7.17 26.95
N PRO A 308 15.82 -7.19 25.64
CA PRO A 308 15.67 -5.98 24.84
C PRO A 308 14.74 -4.95 25.49
N LYS A 309 13.64 -5.39 26.09
CA LYS A 309 12.72 -4.53 26.85
C LYS A 309 13.41 -3.86 28.04
N ALA A 310 14.13 -4.60 28.87
CA ALA A 310 14.84 -4.04 30.02
C ALA A 310 15.92 -3.02 29.60
N LYS A 311 16.61 -3.26 28.48
CA LYS A 311 17.54 -2.28 27.89
C LYS A 311 16.81 -1.02 27.40
N TRP A 312 15.63 -1.16 26.82
CA TRP A 312 14.82 0.01 26.46
C TRP A 312 14.35 0.79 27.68
N ASP A 313 13.94 0.12 28.76
CA ASP A 313 13.58 0.75 30.02
C ASP A 313 14.77 1.54 30.60
N ASP A 314 15.99 1.00 30.51
CA ASP A 314 17.22 1.71 30.89
C ASP A 314 17.42 3.01 30.10
N VAL A 315 17.19 2.97 28.78
CA VAL A 315 17.26 4.17 27.91
C VAL A 315 16.22 5.21 28.34
N GLN A 316 14.96 4.79 28.53
CA GLN A 316 13.88 5.69 28.94
C GLN A 316 14.18 6.35 30.29
N ASN A 317 14.62 5.56 31.28
CA ASN A 317 14.96 6.06 32.61
C ASN A 317 16.16 7.01 32.60
N ALA A 318 17.21 6.71 31.83
CA ALA A 318 18.38 7.58 31.72
C ALA A 318 18.02 8.92 31.08
N VAL A 319 17.23 8.90 29.99
CA VAL A 319 16.75 10.12 29.33
C VAL A 319 15.88 10.94 30.27
N GLN A 320 14.91 10.31 30.95
CA GLN A 320 14.02 11.01 31.88
C GLN A 320 14.77 11.63 33.05
N THR A 321 15.73 10.89 33.63
CA THR A 321 16.58 11.39 34.73
C THR A 321 17.42 12.60 34.27
N ALA A 322 18.01 12.53 33.08
CA ALA A 322 18.76 13.64 32.51
C ALA A 322 17.89 14.86 32.24
N LEU A 323 16.65 14.68 31.76
CA LEU A 323 15.69 15.77 31.57
C LEU A 323 15.33 16.46 32.89
N VAL A 324 15.07 15.68 33.96
CA VAL A 324 14.77 16.19 35.30
C VAL A 324 15.98 16.96 35.85
N ASN A 325 17.17 16.37 35.84
CA ASN A 325 18.38 16.99 36.39
C ASN A 325 18.76 18.29 35.66
N LYS A 326 18.66 18.31 34.33
CA LYS A 326 18.95 19.50 33.51
C LYS A 326 17.91 20.61 33.67
N GLY A 327 16.67 20.27 34.05
CA GLY A 327 15.60 21.22 34.35
C GLY A 327 15.79 21.97 35.68
N HIS A 328 16.45 21.37 36.67
CA HIS A 328 16.66 21.96 38.00
C HIS A 328 17.87 22.93 38.06
N ASN A 329 18.88 22.76 37.19
CA ASN A 329 20.10 23.57 37.15
C ASN A 329 19.95 24.95 36.46
N ASN A 330 18.87 25.70 36.77
CA ASN A 330 18.53 26.99 36.15
C ASN A 330 18.99 28.23 36.95
N LYS A 331 19.96 28.12 37.86
CA LYS A 331 20.61 29.30 38.49
C LYS A 331 21.60 29.94 37.49
N ARG A 332 21.34 31.19 37.08
CA ARG A 332 22.01 31.88 35.96
C ARG A 332 23.11 32.85 36.40
N THR A 333 24.19 32.90 35.62
CA THR A 333 25.18 34.01 35.54
C THR A 333 25.16 34.63 34.14
N TYR A 334 25.60 35.90 34.02
CA TYR A 334 25.32 36.83 32.90
C TYR A 334 26.08 36.56 31.58
N THR A 335 27.01 35.60 31.53
CA THR A 335 27.92 35.36 30.39
C THR A 335 27.38 34.42 29.29
N ALA A 336 26.09 34.05 29.33
CA ALA A 336 25.59 32.80 28.76
C ALA A 336 24.77 32.87 27.44
N TYR A 337 24.91 33.90 26.60
CA TYR A 337 23.99 34.04 25.44
C TYR A 337 24.21 32.99 24.31
N SER A 338 25.45 32.59 23.99
CA SER A 338 25.69 31.54 22.97
C SER A 338 25.47 30.12 23.53
N GLU A 339 25.89 29.89 24.77
CA GLU A 339 25.75 28.60 25.47
C GLU A 339 24.28 28.25 25.78
N ASP A 340 23.41 29.25 25.99
CA ASP A 340 21.97 29.04 26.24
C ASP A 340 21.22 28.51 25.00
N SER A 341 21.67 28.87 23.79
CA SER A 341 21.10 28.38 22.53
C SER A 341 21.43 26.89 22.31
N GLU A 342 22.71 26.53 22.47
CA GLU A 342 23.20 25.16 22.36
C GLU A 342 22.55 24.25 23.42
N ARG A 343 22.46 24.72 24.67
CA ARG A 343 21.82 24.00 25.78
C ARG A 343 20.33 23.74 25.52
N LYS A 344 19.59 24.74 25.03
CA LYS A 344 18.17 24.58 24.67
C LYS A 344 17.98 23.60 23.53
N LYS A 345 18.83 23.68 22.50
CA LYS A 345 18.83 22.74 21.37
C LYS A 345 19.09 21.30 21.84
N ASN A 346 20.10 21.10 22.69
CA ASN A 346 20.45 19.78 23.23
C ASN A 346 19.32 19.21 24.11
N LEU A 347 18.70 20.04 24.95
CA LEU A 347 17.55 19.63 25.75
C LEU A 347 16.35 19.25 24.87
N GLN A 348 16.09 20.01 23.81
CA GLN A 348 15.00 19.72 22.88
C GLN A 348 15.22 18.42 22.10
N GLN A 349 16.46 18.16 21.68
CA GLN A 349 16.84 16.89 21.05
C GLN A 349 16.69 15.71 22.00
N LEU A 350 17.09 15.87 23.28
CA LEU A 350 16.95 14.84 24.30
C LEU A 350 15.46 14.54 24.60
N LYS A 351 14.60 15.57 24.62
CA LYS A 351 13.15 15.38 24.80
C LYS A 351 12.53 14.52 23.70
N GLY A 352 13.05 14.61 22.48
CA GLY A 352 12.49 13.92 21.32
C GLY A 352 13.18 12.62 20.93
N CYS A 353 14.31 12.28 21.53
CA CYS A 353 15.15 11.19 21.03
C CYS A 353 14.46 9.82 21.10
N LEU A 354 13.61 9.57 22.11
CA LEU A 354 12.88 8.31 22.22
C LEU A 354 11.91 8.11 21.04
N GLN A 355 11.15 9.15 20.71
CA GLN A 355 10.21 9.13 19.56
C GLN A 355 10.96 9.03 18.23
N GLU A 356 12.11 9.70 18.11
CA GLU A 356 12.96 9.59 16.93
C GLU A 356 13.55 8.20 16.75
N ILE A 357 13.93 7.51 17.84
CA ILE A 357 14.39 6.13 17.77
C ILE A 357 13.25 5.24 17.25
N VAL A 358 12.07 5.31 17.86
CA VAL A 358 10.89 4.54 17.42
C VAL A 358 10.59 4.77 15.94
N CYS A 359 10.57 6.04 15.51
CA CYS A 359 10.33 6.41 14.13
C CYS A 359 11.45 5.95 13.17
N SER A 360 12.72 6.02 13.59
CA SER A 360 13.86 5.60 12.76
C SER A 360 13.78 4.11 12.41
N TYR A 361 13.26 3.30 13.34
CA TYR A 361 13.09 1.86 13.12
C TYR A 361 11.81 1.51 12.37
N LEU A 362 10.67 2.12 12.71
CA LEU A 362 9.36 1.62 12.25
C LEU A 362 8.58 2.54 11.30
N TYR A 363 8.95 3.82 11.20
CA TYR A 363 8.18 4.74 10.36
C TYR A 363 8.23 4.31 8.87
N PRO A 364 7.12 4.47 8.10
CA PRO A 364 7.08 4.10 6.70
C PRO A 364 8.22 4.71 5.86
N ARG A 365 8.88 3.88 5.06
CA ARG A 365 9.90 4.28 4.07
C ARG A 365 9.28 4.15 2.69
N LEU A 366 9.09 5.29 2.02
CA LEU A 366 8.38 5.37 0.75
C LEU A 366 9.37 5.37 -0.40
N ASP A 367 9.12 4.60 -1.47
CA ASP A 367 9.70 4.92 -2.78
C ASP A 367 9.02 6.19 -3.31
N VAL A 368 9.68 7.31 -3.02
CA VAL A 368 9.16 8.64 -3.34
C VAL A 368 8.96 8.85 -4.84
N ASN A 369 9.73 8.18 -5.69
CA ASN A 369 9.67 8.41 -7.15
C ASN A 369 8.42 7.81 -7.76
N VAL A 370 7.95 6.67 -7.23
CA VAL A 370 6.70 6.02 -7.64
C VAL A 370 5.48 6.91 -7.40
N SER A 371 5.55 7.75 -6.37
CA SER A 371 4.42 8.54 -5.87
C SER A 371 4.31 9.93 -6.53
N LYS A 372 5.45 10.50 -6.97
CA LYS A 372 5.54 11.91 -7.42
C LYS A 372 4.97 12.17 -8.82
N GLN A 373 5.17 11.28 -9.78
CA GLN A 373 4.82 11.53 -11.18
C GLN A 373 3.59 10.74 -11.65
N ARG A 374 2.68 11.42 -12.38
CA ARG A 374 1.50 10.78 -12.98
C ARG A 374 1.80 9.73 -14.06
N ASN A 375 3.00 9.65 -14.62
CA ASN A 375 3.33 8.69 -15.69
C ASN A 375 4.08 7.43 -15.21
N HIS A 376 4.33 7.28 -13.90
CA HIS A 376 5.17 6.22 -13.35
C HIS A 376 4.44 4.86 -13.24
N LEU A 377 4.60 3.90 -14.13
CA LEU A 377 3.90 2.60 -14.05
C LEU A 377 4.03 1.86 -12.69
N LEU A 378 2.97 1.20 -12.23
CA LEU A 378 3.00 0.36 -11.02
C LEU A 378 2.29 -0.98 -11.27
N LYS A 379 2.84 -2.05 -10.70
CA LYS A 379 2.37 -3.43 -10.89
C LYS A 379 0.88 -3.57 -10.55
N SER A 380 0.15 -4.20 -11.45
CA SER A 380 -1.28 -4.46 -11.30
C SER A 380 -1.61 -5.30 -10.05
N PRO A 381 -2.66 -4.95 -9.30
CA PRO A 381 -3.37 -5.89 -8.44
C PRO A 381 -3.67 -7.20 -9.19
N PHE A 382 -3.61 -8.32 -8.46
CA PHE A 382 -3.79 -9.69 -8.96
C PHE A 382 -2.77 -10.17 -10.01
N ALA A 383 -1.73 -9.40 -10.32
CA ALA A 383 -0.62 -9.90 -11.12
C ALA A 383 0.10 -11.06 -10.42
N VAL A 384 0.67 -11.99 -11.19
CA VAL A 384 1.56 -13.02 -10.65
C VAL A 384 2.97 -12.44 -10.53
N HIS A 385 3.61 -12.61 -9.39
CA HIS A 385 5.00 -12.22 -9.25
C HIS A 385 5.92 -13.29 -9.90
N PRO A 386 6.72 -12.94 -10.92
CA PRO A 386 7.36 -13.93 -11.79
C PRO A 386 8.37 -14.84 -11.08
N LYS A 387 9.03 -14.35 -10.01
CA LYS A 387 10.01 -15.15 -9.26
C LYS A 387 9.40 -16.02 -8.16
N THR A 388 8.24 -15.65 -7.63
CA THR A 388 7.64 -16.31 -6.45
C THR A 388 6.38 -17.11 -6.80
N GLY A 389 5.79 -16.86 -7.97
CA GLY A 389 4.50 -17.42 -8.37
C GLY A 389 3.32 -16.90 -7.53
N ARG A 390 3.56 -16.04 -6.54
CA ARG A 390 2.51 -15.50 -5.66
C ARG A 390 1.65 -14.47 -6.38
N ILE A 391 0.37 -14.47 -6.07
CA ILE A 391 -0.59 -13.48 -6.57
C ILE A 391 -0.45 -12.18 -5.75
N CYS A 392 -0.48 -11.03 -6.44
CA CYS A 392 -0.46 -9.71 -5.82
C CYS A 392 -1.86 -9.37 -5.27
N VAL A 393 -2.23 -9.99 -4.16
CA VAL A 393 -3.59 -9.93 -3.61
C VAL A 393 -3.86 -8.64 -2.83
N PRO A 394 -5.09 -8.09 -2.90
CA PRO A 394 -5.56 -7.08 -1.97
C PRO A 394 -5.47 -7.53 -0.50
N ILE A 395 -5.09 -6.60 0.37
CA ILE A 395 -4.99 -6.82 1.81
C ILE A 395 -5.90 -5.83 2.53
N ASP A 396 -6.61 -6.31 3.55
CA ASP A 396 -7.41 -5.46 4.41
C ASP A 396 -6.50 -4.72 5.42
N PRO A 397 -6.47 -3.37 5.42
CA PRO A 397 -5.69 -2.62 6.40
C PRO A 397 -6.20 -2.77 7.85
N GLU A 398 -7.47 -3.14 8.06
CA GLU A 398 -8.05 -3.32 9.40
C GLU A 398 -7.54 -4.62 10.05
N THR A 399 -7.33 -5.67 9.26
CA THR A 399 -6.84 -6.99 9.70
C THR A 399 -5.44 -7.31 9.19
N ILE A 400 -4.64 -6.28 8.87
CA ILE A 400 -3.28 -6.44 8.29
C ILE A 400 -2.35 -7.31 9.13
N GLU A 401 -2.57 -7.41 10.44
CA GLU A 401 -1.78 -8.26 11.34
C GLU A 401 -1.98 -9.76 11.09
N GLU A 402 -3.11 -10.15 10.49
CA GLU A 402 -3.45 -11.53 10.17
C GLU A 402 -2.85 -11.97 8.83
N PHE A 403 -2.47 -11.02 7.97
CA PHE A 403 -1.93 -11.33 6.65
C PHE A 403 -0.50 -11.86 6.74
N ASN A 404 -0.30 -13.11 6.33
CA ASN A 404 1.01 -13.74 6.21
C ASN A 404 1.42 -13.92 4.73
N PRO A 405 2.47 -13.22 4.25
CA PRO A 405 2.96 -13.35 2.88
C PRO A 405 3.36 -14.77 2.46
N ALA A 406 3.73 -15.62 3.42
CA ALA A 406 4.09 -17.02 3.15
C ALA A 406 2.88 -17.83 2.69
N ASN A 407 1.68 -17.46 3.13
CA ASN A 407 0.41 -18.13 2.82
C ASN A 407 -0.32 -17.47 1.65
N ALA A 408 0.25 -16.43 1.03
CA ALA A 408 -0.37 -15.77 -0.11
C ALA A 408 -0.55 -16.78 -1.26
N PRO A 409 -1.73 -16.82 -1.91
CA PRO A 409 -2.01 -17.77 -2.99
C PRO A 409 -0.94 -17.72 -4.07
N THR A 410 -0.52 -18.89 -4.54
CA THR A 410 0.39 -19.02 -5.69
C THR A 410 -0.38 -19.50 -6.90
N LEU A 411 0.13 -19.18 -8.09
CA LEU A 411 -0.43 -19.67 -9.32
C LEU A 411 -0.48 -21.22 -9.36
N ALA A 412 0.56 -21.88 -8.84
CA ALA A 412 0.61 -23.34 -8.80
C ALA A 412 -0.50 -23.91 -7.89
N LEU A 413 -0.67 -23.33 -6.70
CA LEU A 413 -1.75 -23.72 -5.78
C LEU A 413 -3.12 -23.52 -6.42
N LEU A 414 -3.37 -22.36 -7.05
CA LEU A 414 -4.64 -22.09 -7.72
C LEU A 414 -4.90 -23.09 -8.85
N GLN A 415 -3.88 -23.46 -9.61
CA GLN A 415 -4.01 -24.48 -10.65
C GLN A 415 -4.42 -25.85 -10.08
N GLU A 416 -3.87 -26.24 -8.93
CA GLU A 416 -4.24 -27.48 -8.23
C GLU A 416 -5.69 -27.44 -7.73
N GLU A 417 -6.08 -26.36 -7.06
CA GLU A 417 -7.45 -26.16 -6.54
C GLU A 417 -8.50 -26.21 -7.67
N LEU A 418 -8.18 -25.59 -8.82
CA LEU A 418 -9.07 -25.55 -9.97
C LEU A 418 -9.20 -26.89 -10.69
N ASN A 419 -8.12 -27.67 -10.78
CA ASN A 419 -8.17 -29.01 -11.36
C ASN A 419 -8.86 -30.02 -10.44
N GLY A 420 -8.81 -29.80 -9.12
CA GLY A 420 -9.47 -30.63 -8.11
C GLY A 420 -10.99 -30.43 -8.06
N ASN A 421 -11.48 -29.23 -8.36
CA ASN A 421 -12.91 -28.90 -8.39
C ASN A 421 -13.58 -29.46 -9.66
N LYS A 422 -14.12 -30.68 -9.57
CA LYS A 422 -14.92 -31.33 -10.63
C LYS A 422 -16.35 -30.77 -10.79
N THR A 423 -16.63 -29.58 -10.28
CA THR A 423 -17.97 -28.98 -10.37
C THR A 423 -18.29 -28.60 -11.81
N SER A 424 -19.36 -29.17 -12.34
CA SER A 424 -19.95 -28.89 -13.66
C SER A 424 -20.64 -27.52 -13.75
N ASP A 425 -20.13 -26.52 -13.01
CA ASP A 425 -20.65 -25.17 -13.04
C ASP A 425 -20.00 -24.40 -14.18
N SER A 426 -20.84 -23.93 -15.11
CA SER A 426 -20.42 -23.18 -16.30
C SER A 426 -20.07 -21.71 -16.03
N ASP A 427 -20.23 -21.25 -14.79
CA ASP A 427 -20.01 -19.85 -14.40
C ASP A 427 -18.70 -19.69 -13.62
N SER A 428 -17.73 -18.96 -14.19
CA SER A 428 -16.39 -18.87 -13.58
C SER A 428 -16.37 -18.06 -12.29
N LYS A 429 -17.48 -17.41 -11.89
CA LYS A 429 -17.62 -16.80 -10.55
C LYS A 429 -17.67 -17.88 -9.47
N SER A 430 -18.46 -18.93 -9.74
CA SER A 430 -18.61 -20.09 -8.86
C SER A 430 -17.23 -20.73 -8.62
N ILE A 431 -16.44 -20.90 -9.68
CA ILE A 431 -15.16 -21.61 -9.64
C ILE A 431 -14.09 -20.90 -8.78
N LEU A 432 -13.92 -19.58 -8.91
CA LEU A 432 -12.92 -18.83 -8.12
C LEU A 432 -13.33 -18.68 -6.65
N ASN A 433 -14.64 -18.71 -6.37
CA ASN A 433 -15.19 -18.74 -5.02
C ASN A 433 -14.96 -20.08 -4.31
N HIS A 434 -14.28 -21.03 -4.95
CA HIS A 434 -13.86 -22.30 -4.35
C HIS A 434 -12.33 -22.46 -4.36
N THR A 435 -11.61 -21.34 -4.38
CA THR A 435 -10.14 -21.30 -4.33
C THR A 435 -9.66 -20.43 -3.17
N SER A 436 -8.38 -20.55 -2.84
CA SER A 436 -7.69 -19.67 -1.88
C SER A 436 -7.70 -18.19 -2.28
N LEU A 437 -8.12 -17.83 -3.51
CA LEU A 437 -8.25 -16.45 -3.96
C LEU A 437 -9.61 -15.80 -3.58
N GLN A 438 -10.61 -16.58 -3.19
CA GLN A 438 -11.98 -16.12 -2.93
C GLN A 438 -12.01 -14.93 -1.97
N TYR A 439 -11.40 -15.06 -0.80
CA TYR A 439 -11.41 -14.03 0.24
C TYR A 439 -10.91 -12.67 -0.28
N HIS A 440 -9.82 -12.69 -1.06
CA HIS A 440 -9.21 -11.48 -1.61
C HIS A 440 -10.08 -10.83 -2.70
N ILE A 441 -10.76 -11.63 -3.52
CA ILE A 441 -11.72 -11.15 -4.52
C ILE A 441 -12.93 -10.53 -3.82
N GLU A 442 -13.52 -11.22 -2.85
CA GLU A 442 -14.68 -10.72 -2.11
C GLU A 442 -14.37 -9.42 -1.37
N PHE A 443 -13.20 -9.33 -0.74
CA PHE A 443 -12.72 -8.08 -0.13
C PHE A 443 -12.62 -6.97 -1.18
N PHE A 444 -11.96 -7.22 -2.31
CA PHE A 444 -11.81 -6.24 -3.39
C PHE A 444 -13.15 -5.76 -3.93
N GLU A 445 -14.08 -6.67 -4.20
CA GLU A 445 -15.41 -6.34 -4.73
C GLU A 445 -16.25 -5.54 -3.73
N ARG A 446 -16.34 -6.02 -2.48
CA ARG A 446 -17.27 -5.50 -1.49
C ARG A 446 -16.76 -4.24 -0.79
N LYS A 447 -15.48 -4.23 -0.40
CA LYS A 447 -14.90 -3.17 0.43
C LYS A 447 -14.25 -2.05 -0.39
N PHE A 448 -13.82 -2.32 -1.62
CA PHE A 448 -13.18 -1.31 -2.46
C PHE A 448 -14.01 -0.94 -3.70
N LEU A 449 -14.31 -1.90 -4.58
CA LEU A 449 -14.90 -1.61 -5.88
C LEU A 449 -16.35 -1.11 -5.79
N LYS A 450 -17.22 -1.79 -5.03
CA LYS A 450 -18.63 -1.39 -4.90
C LYS A 450 -18.75 0.03 -4.34
N PRO A 451 -18.08 0.42 -3.24
CA PRO A 451 -18.06 1.80 -2.77
C PRO A 451 -17.51 2.81 -3.81
N LEU A 452 -16.45 2.43 -4.54
CA LEU A 452 -15.86 3.27 -5.59
C LEU A 452 -16.85 3.58 -6.72
N LEU A 453 -17.57 2.56 -7.18
CA LEU A 453 -18.56 2.69 -8.25
C LEU A 453 -19.79 3.47 -7.79
N LEU A 454 -20.26 3.26 -6.56
CA LEU A 454 -21.35 4.04 -5.98
C LEU A 454 -20.99 5.53 -5.89
N ALA A 455 -19.76 5.85 -5.45
CA ALA A 455 -19.27 7.23 -5.42
C ALA A 455 -19.19 7.85 -6.83
N SER A 456 -18.79 7.07 -7.84
CA SER A 456 -18.77 7.53 -9.24
C SER A 456 -20.17 7.88 -9.74
N LYS A 457 -21.14 6.98 -9.53
CA LYS A 457 -22.54 7.19 -9.93
C LYS A 457 -23.20 8.37 -9.20
N ALA A 458 -22.90 8.55 -7.92
CA ALA A 458 -23.39 9.70 -7.15
C ALA A 458 -22.90 11.01 -7.76
N LYS A 459 -21.62 11.09 -8.13
CA LYS A 459 -21.04 12.27 -8.78
C LYS A 459 -21.62 12.53 -10.17
N GLU A 460 -21.85 11.50 -10.98
CA GLU A 460 -22.54 11.65 -12.28
C GLU A 460 -23.96 12.21 -12.10
N ARG A 461 -24.66 11.77 -11.05
CA ARG A 461 -25.98 12.28 -10.71
C ARG A 461 -25.91 13.74 -10.28
N GLU A 462 -25.02 14.10 -9.37
CA GLU A 462 -24.81 15.50 -8.93
C GLU A 462 -24.46 16.40 -10.12
N GLY A 463 -23.61 15.94 -11.05
CA GLY A 463 -23.27 16.68 -12.27
C GLY A 463 -24.47 16.90 -13.19
N ARG A 464 -25.33 15.89 -13.35
CA ARG A 464 -26.59 16.01 -14.12
C ARG A 464 -27.58 16.94 -13.45
N GLU A 465 -27.78 16.82 -12.14
CA GLU A 465 -28.67 17.69 -11.36
C GLU A 465 -28.17 19.15 -11.40
N SER A 466 -26.86 19.39 -11.27
CA SER A 466 -26.27 20.72 -11.41
C SER A 466 -26.42 21.29 -12.83
N SER A 467 -26.34 20.45 -13.86
CA SER A 467 -26.52 20.87 -15.25
C SER A 467 -27.98 21.20 -15.53
N ALA A 468 -28.91 20.35 -15.10
CA ALA A 468 -30.36 20.56 -15.20
C ALA A 468 -30.80 21.85 -14.49
N ALA A 469 -30.27 22.08 -13.28
CA ALA A 469 -30.52 23.31 -12.53
C ALA A 469 -29.99 24.57 -13.26
N PHE A 470 -28.90 24.45 -14.02
CA PHE A 470 -28.34 25.55 -14.80
C PHE A 470 -29.11 25.80 -16.11
N THR A 471 -29.56 24.73 -16.79
CA THR A 471 -30.30 24.84 -18.06
C THR A 471 -31.78 25.09 -17.90
N GLY A 472 -32.33 24.95 -16.68
CA GLY A 472 -33.76 25.10 -16.39
C GLY A 472 -34.62 23.95 -16.92
N ASP A 473 -33.99 22.83 -17.26
CA ASP A 473 -34.62 21.64 -17.83
C ASP A 473 -34.84 20.67 -16.66
N TRP A 474 -36.00 20.79 -16.00
CA TRP A 474 -36.34 20.06 -14.76
C TRP A 474 -37.11 18.77 -15.03
#